data_AF-A0A1I3U4Z1-F1
#
_entry.id   AF-A0A1I3U4Z1-F1
#
_cell.length_a   1.000
_cell.length_b   1.000
_cell.length_c   1.000
_cell.angle_alpha   90.00
_cell.angle_beta   90.00
_cell.angle_gamma   90.00
#
_symmetry.space_group_name_H-M   'P 1'
#
loop_
_entity.id
_entity.type
_entity.pdbx_description
1 polymer ?
#
loop_
_entity_poly.entity_id
_entity_poly.type
_entity_poly.pdbx_seq_one_letter_code
_entity_poly.pdbx_strand_id
1 'polypeptide(L)'
;MAKDVDLGPELEKRVADLVASGRFASRHALLEEGARLVVEYSRQLDALDAAIEAGAADEEAGRLLGTDELVDHLHRQLGKRSAA
;
A
#
# COMPACT_ATOMS: atom_id res chain seq x y z
N MET A 1 23.61 0.60 5.58
CA MET A 1 24.78 0.18 4.78
C MET A 1 24.37 -1.03 3.95
N ALA A 2 24.05 -0.82 2.68
CA ALA A 2 23.81 -1.93 1.78
C ALA A 2 25.17 -2.64 1.56
N LYS A 3 25.26 -3.92 1.95
CA LYS A 3 26.29 -4.82 1.43
C LYS A 3 26.20 -4.79 -0.10
N ASP A 4 27.32 -4.89 -0.80
CA ASP A 4 27.33 -5.03 -2.27
C ASP A 4 26.48 -6.24 -2.67
N VAL A 5 25.21 -5.98 -2.95
CA VAL A 5 24.27 -6.93 -3.56
C VAL A 5 24.54 -6.87 -5.04
N ASP A 6 24.91 -8.01 -5.62
CA ASP A 6 24.97 -8.17 -7.08
C ASP A 6 23.54 -8.12 -7.63
N LEU A 7 23.24 -7.09 -8.40
CA LEU A 7 21.93 -6.91 -9.05
C LEU A 7 21.84 -7.65 -10.38
N GLY A 8 22.95 -8.22 -10.85
CA GLY A 8 23.08 -8.74 -12.20
C GLY A 8 23.28 -7.64 -13.26
N PRO A 9 23.75 -8.01 -14.46
CA PRO A 9 24.31 -7.08 -15.45
C PRO A 9 23.29 -6.05 -15.98
N GLU A 10 22.03 -6.46 -16.18
CA GLU A 10 20.99 -5.58 -16.72
C GLU A 10 20.60 -4.47 -15.73
N LEU A 11 20.43 -4.83 -14.46
CA LEU A 11 20.06 -3.87 -13.42
C LEU A 11 21.23 -2.96 -13.08
N GLU A 12 22.47 -3.47 -13.03
CA GLU A 12 23.65 -2.61 -12.81
C GLU A 12 23.80 -1.58 -13.94
N LYS A 13 23.58 -1.98 -15.20
CA LYS A 13 23.58 -1.04 -16.33
C LYS A 13 22.51 0.04 -16.16
N ARG A 14 21.29 -0.35 -15.80
CA ARG A 14 20.18 0.60 -15.61
C ARG A 14 20.42 1.55 -14.45
N VAL A 15 21.01 1.07 -13.35
CA VAL A 15 21.44 1.89 -12.21
C VAL A 15 22.50 2.90 -12.63
N ALA A 16 23.50 2.46 -13.41
CA ALA A 16 24.53 3.34 -13.94
C ALA A 16 23.95 4.46 -14.81
N ASP A 17 23.02 4.13 -15.73
CA ASP A 17 22.33 5.11 -16.58
C ASP A 17 21.55 6.14 -15.74
N LEU A 18 20.87 5.68 -14.68
CA LEU A 18 20.07 6.54 -13.80
C LEU A 18 20.93 7.47 -12.95
N VAL A 19 22.08 7.02 -12.47
CA VAL A 19 23.05 7.87 -11.76
C VAL A 19 23.71 8.85 -12.74
N ALA A 20 24.12 8.38 -13.93
CA ALA A 20 24.73 9.22 -14.96
C ALA A 20 23.80 10.32 -15.46
N SER A 21 22.48 10.07 -15.49
CA SER A 21 21.48 11.09 -15.81
C SER A 21 21.33 12.20 -14.75
N GLY A 22 21.96 12.04 -13.58
CA GLY A 22 21.85 12.96 -12.45
C GLY A 22 20.55 12.81 -11.65
N ARG A 23 19.66 11.86 -12.03
CA ARG A 23 18.41 11.59 -11.31
C ARG A 23 18.64 11.08 -9.88
N PHE A 24 19.75 10.37 -9.66
CA PHE A 24 20.16 9.91 -8.35
C PHE A 24 21.63 10.26 -8.11
N ALA A 25 21.96 10.72 -6.89
CA ALA A 25 23.32 11.13 -6.54
C ALA A 25 24.31 9.95 -6.47
N SER A 26 23.82 8.74 -6.22
CA SER A 26 24.64 7.52 -6.17
C SER A 26 23.79 6.25 -6.32
N ARG A 27 24.46 5.13 -6.58
CA ARG A 27 23.85 3.79 -6.53
C ARG A 27 23.18 3.52 -5.18
N HIS A 28 23.83 3.92 -4.08
CA HIS A 28 23.29 3.70 -2.75
C HIS A 28 21.98 4.46 -2.53
N ALA A 29 21.94 5.74 -2.92
CA ALA A 29 20.74 6.57 -2.80
C ALA A 29 19.56 6.00 -3.62
N LEU A 30 19.84 5.50 -4.84
CA LEU A 30 18.83 4.83 -5.66
C LEU A 30 18.29 3.57 -4.98
N LEU A 31 19.17 2.73 -4.43
CA LEU A 31 18.76 1.47 -3.80
C LEU A 31 17.98 1.70 -2.49
N GLU A 32 18.36 2.70 -1.69
CA GLU A 32 17.61 3.06 -0.48
C GLU A 32 16.22 3.57 -0.83
N GLU A 33 16.12 4.44 -1.83
CA GLU A 33 14.84 4.95 -2.30
C GLU A 33 13.97 3.84 -2.91
N GLY A 34 14.56 2.95 -3.70
CA GLY A 34 13.88 1.78 -4.24
C GLY A 34 13.37 0.86 -3.14
N ALA A 35 14.19 0.55 -2.13
CA ALA A 35 13.79 -0.25 -0.99
C ALA A 35 12.65 0.41 -0.19
N ARG A 36 12.70 1.74 0.00
CA ARG A 36 11.64 2.51 0.65
C ARG A 36 10.31 2.35 -0.08
N LEU A 37 10.30 2.53 -1.40
CA LEU A 37 9.09 2.40 -2.23
C LEU A 37 8.51 0.98 -2.17
N VAL A 38 9.36 -0.05 -2.21
CA VAL A 38 8.91 -1.44 -2.08
C VAL A 38 8.26 -1.68 -0.72
N VAL A 39 8.89 -1.23 0.36
CA VAL A 39 8.33 -1.38 1.72
C VAL A 39 7.01 -0.63 1.87
N GLU A 40 6.90 0.58 1.31
CA GLU A 40 5.66 1.34 1.33
C GLU A 40 4.54 0.63 0.57
N TYR A 41 4.84 0.07 -0.60
CA TYR A 41 3.87 -0.71 -1.37
C TYR A 41 3.47 -2.00 -0.66
N SER A 42 4.42 -2.73 -0.07
CA SER A 42 4.14 -3.94 0.72
C SER A 42 3.20 -3.64 1.88
N ARG A 43 3.39 -2.52 2.60
CA ARG A 43 2.48 -2.13 3.69
C ARG A 43 1.05 -1.87 3.21
N GLN A 44 0.89 -1.32 2.02
CA GLN A 44 -0.44 -1.11 1.42
C GLN A 44 -1.11 -2.42 1.05
N LEU A 45 -0.34 -3.40 0.53
CA LEU A 45 -0.84 -4.74 0.26
C LEU A 45 -1.21 -5.48 1.55
N ASP A 46 -0.37 -5.43 2.58
CA ASP A 46 -0.67 -6.05 3.88
C ASP A 46 -1.96 -5.49 4.49
N ALA A 47 -2.18 -4.17 4.35
CA ALA A 47 -3.40 -3.52 4.82
C ALA A 47 -4.64 -3.94 4.01
N LEU A 48 -4.48 -4.17 2.70
CA LEU A 48 -5.55 -4.66 1.84
C LEU A 48 -5.91 -6.12 2.18
N ASP A 49 -4.91 -6.97 2.35
CA ASP A 49 -5.11 -8.38 2.72
C ASP A 49 -5.84 -8.47 4.07
N ALA A 50 -5.42 -7.69 5.06
CA ALA A 50 -6.10 -7.62 6.35
C ALA A 50 -7.56 -7.13 6.23
N ALA A 51 -7.85 -6.18 5.34
CA ALA A 51 -9.21 -5.70 5.10
C ALA A 51 -10.10 -6.76 4.42
N ILE A 52 -9.54 -7.54 3.49
CA ILE A 52 -10.24 -8.65 2.83
C ILE A 52 -10.55 -9.75 3.84
N GLU A 53 -9.56 -10.14 4.67
CA GLU A 53 -9.76 -11.13 5.73
C GLU A 53 -10.83 -10.70 6.73
N ALA A 54 -10.81 -9.43 7.14
CA ALA A 54 -11.84 -8.87 8.01
C ALA A 54 -13.24 -8.94 7.38
N GLY A 55 -13.36 -8.61 6.08
CA GLY A 55 -14.61 -8.70 5.34
C GLY A 55 -15.13 -10.14 5.24
N ALA A 56 -14.26 -11.11 4.98
CA ALA A 56 -14.63 -12.52 4.97
C ALA A 56 -15.10 -13.00 6.35
N ALA A 57 -14.44 -12.55 7.42
CA ALA A 57 -14.86 -12.84 8.79
C ALA A 57 -16.19 -12.14 9.18
N ASP A 58 -16.50 -10.99 8.59
CA ASP A 58 -17.80 -10.32 8.73
C ASP A 58 -18.91 -11.10 8.01
N GLU A 59 -18.62 -11.65 6.83
CA GLU A 59 -19.54 -12.52 6.10
C GLU A 59 -19.86 -13.80 6.88
N GLU A 60 -18.84 -14.53 7.34
CA GLU A 60 -19.02 -15.77 8.10
C GLU A 60 -19.82 -15.53 9.39
N ALA A 61 -19.63 -14.38 10.03
CA ALA A 61 -20.36 -14.00 11.23
C ALA A 61 -21.74 -13.38 10.97
N GLY A 62 -22.18 -13.25 9.72
CA GLY A 62 -23.48 -12.68 9.36
C GLY A 62 -23.60 -11.17 9.67
N ARG A 63 -22.50 -10.43 9.64
CA ARG A 63 -22.47 -8.97 9.93
C ARG A 63 -22.71 -8.10 8.69
N LEU A 64 -22.85 -8.69 7.51
CA LEU A 64 -23.15 -7.95 6.29
C LEU A 64 -24.57 -7.41 6.29
N LEU A 65 -24.74 -6.19 5.79
CA LEU A 65 -26.04 -5.54 5.62
C LEU A 65 -26.45 -5.59 4.15
N GLY A 66 -27.75 -5.79 3.90
CA GLY A 66 -28.31 -5.56 2.57
C GLY A 66 -28.21 -4.08 2.16
N THR A 67 -28.24 -3.79 0.86
CA THR A 67 -28.10 -2.41 0.37
C THR A 67 -29.16 -1.47 0.94
N ASP A 68 -30.43 -1.88 0.98
CA ASP A 68 -31.51 -1.05 1.52
C ASP A 68 -31.33 -0.79 3.03
N GLU A 69 -30.94 -1.83 3.77
CA GLU A 69 -30.65 -1.75 5.20
C GLU A 69 -29.46 -0.83 5.49
N LEU A 70 -28.42 -0.88 4.65
CA LEU A 70 -27.26 0.01 4.73
C LEU A 70 -27.66 1.47 4.50
N VAL A 71 -28.47 1.76 3.47
CA VAL A 71 -28.93 3.12 3.16
C VAL A 71 -29.73 3.69 4.34
N ASP A 72 -30.65 2.91 4.90
CA ASP A 72 -31.44 3.30 6.08
C ASP A 72 -30.58 3.50 7.32
N HIS A 73 -29.54 2.68 7.50
CA HIS A 73 -28.56 2.83 8.56
C HIS A 73 -27.79 4.15 8.43
N LEU A 74 -27.29 4.48 7.24
CA LEU A 74 -26.52 5.69 6.96
C LEU A 74 -27.36 6.96 7.13
N HIS A 75 -28.60 6.98 6.61
CA HIS A 75 -29.53 8.10 6.82
C HIS A 75 -29.76 8.38 8.31
N ARG A 76 -29.94 7.32 9.12
CA ARG A 76 -30.10 7.46 10.57
C ARG A 76 -28.84 7.99 11.25
N GLN A 77 -27.65 7.54 10.86
CA GLN A 77 -26.40 8.01 11.47
C GLN A 77 -26.09 9.46 11.10
N LEU A 78 -26.21 9.82 9.82
CA LEU A 78 -25.91 11.17 9.33
C LEU A 78 -26.93 12.19 9.84
N GLY A 79 -28.21 11.83 9.91
CA GLY A 79 -29.25 12.68 10.50
C GLY A 79 -29.00 12.97 11.98
N LYS A 80 -28.49 12.00 12.75
CA LYS A 80 -28.10 12.19 14.16
C LYS A 80 -26.88 13.11 14.32
N ARG A 81 -25.93 13.06 13.39
CA ARG A 81 -24.72 13.91 13.41
C ARG A 81 -25.00 15.36 13.03
N SER A 82 -26.05 15.63 12.26
CA SER A 82 -26.48 17.01 11.95
C SER A 82 -27.26 17.68 13.07
N ALA A 83 -27.75 16.90 14.04
CA ALA A 83 -28.55 17.38 15.17
C ALA A 83 -27.74 17.53 16.48
N ALA A 84 -26.44 17.20 16.45
CA ALA A 84 -25.49 17.33 17.55
C ALA A 84 -24.47 18.43 17.24
#